data_AF-X0TZ35-F1
#
_entry.id   AF-X0TZ35-F1
#
_cell.length_a   1.000
_cell.length_b   1.000
_cell.length_c   1.000
_cell.angle_alpha   90.00
_cell.angle_beta   90.00
_cell.angle_gamma   90.00
#
_symmetry.space_group_name_H-M   'P 1'
#
loop_
_entity.id
_entity.type
_entity.pdbx_description
1 polymer ?
#
loop_
_entity_poly.entity_id
_entity_poly.type
_entity_poly.pdbx_seq_one_letter_code
_entity_poly.pdbx_strand_id
1 'polypeptide(L)'
;MNGNPDMLTSVDACVARIFAHAGAALRVAAPLGLGKPNVLLNALYRRVADDAALRLDLYTALSLARPEAKSDLERRFVEPFLARHFGADYPDLAYVAAQKAGTLPANVRVHEFYMQSGAMLGVESAQRDYASMNY
;
A
#
# COMPACT_ATOMS: atom_id res chain seq x y z
N MET A 1 -3.29 -6.84 -31.46
CA MET A 1 -4.38 -6.17 -30.73
C MET A 1 -4.10 -4.69 -30.77
N ASN A 2 -4.72 -3.96 -31.71
CA ASN A 2 -4.63 -2.50 -31.78
C ASN A 2 -5.98 -1.94 -31.30
N GLY A 3 -6.17 -1.91 -29.99
CA GLY A 3 -7.27 -1.20 -29.34
C GLY A 3 -6.67 -0.01 -28.59
N ASN A 4 -7.29 1.17 -28.71
CA ASN A 4 -6.94 2.28 -27.85
C ASN A 4 -7.11 1.85 -26.38
N PRO A 5 -6.22 2.27 -25.46
CA PRO A 5 -6.38 1.93 -24.06
C PRO A 5 -7.70 2.51 -23.53
N ASP A 6 -8.44 1.71 -22.77
CA ASP A 6 -9.62 2.17 -22.04
C ASP A 6 -9.17 3.22 -21.00
N MET A 7 -9.58 4.48 -21.21
CA MET A 7 -9.28 5.58 -20.30
C MET A 7 -10.40 5.71 -19.25
N LEU A 8 -10.08 5.38 -18.00
CA LEU A 8 -11.00 5.50 -16.88
C LEU A 8 -10.71 6.77 -16.08
N THR A 9 -11.77 7.49 -15.69
CA THR A 9 -11.67 8.75 -14.93
C THR A 9 -12.05 8.60 -13.45
N SER A 10 -12.38 7.38 -13.02
CA SER A 10 -12.74 7.06 -11.64
C SER A 10 -11.91 5.89 -11.13
N VAL A 11 -11.44 6.02 -9.88
CA VAL A 11 -10.71 4.96 -9.18
C VAL A 11 -11.62 3.75 -8.96
N ASP A 12 -12.89 3.97 -8.62
CA ASP A 12 -13.85 2.88 -8.39
C ASP A 12 -14.12 2.11 -9.67
N ALA A 13 -14.22 2.81 -10.81
CA ALA A 13 -14.33 2.17 -12.12
C ALA A 13 -13.08 1.35 -12.45
N CYS A 14 -11.89 1.87 -12.12
CA CYS A 14 -10.63 1.15 -12.28
C CYS A 14 -10.60 -0.13 -11.43
N VAL A 15 -10.96 -0.04 -10.15
CA VAL A 15 -11.06 -1.20 -9.24
C VAL A 15 -12.04 -2.23 -9.78
N ALA A 16 -13.26 -1.82 -10.15
CA ALA A 16 -14.26 -2.72 -10.71
C ALA A 16 -13.75 -3.43 -11.98
N ARG A 17 -13.08 -2.68 -12.88
CA ARG A 17 -12.49 -3.22 -14.11
C ARG A 17 -11.36 -4.22 -13.84
N ILE A 18 -10.54 -3.98 -12.83
CA ILE A 18 -9.47 -4.89 -12.39
C ILE A 18 -10.09 -6.20 -11.89
N PHE A 19 -11.08 -6.15 -10.99
CA PHE A 19 -11.73 -7.35 -10.46
C PHE A 19 -12.53 -8.12 -11.52
N ALA A 20 -13.20 -7.41 -12.43
CA ALA A 20 -13.89 -8.04 -13.56
C ALA A 20 -12.94 -8.82 -14.47
N HIS A 21 -11.66 -8.40 -14.56
CA HIS A 21 -10.66 -9.04 -15.39
C HIS A 21 -9.89 -10.14 -14.66
N ALA A 22 -9.41 -9.87 -13.45
CA ALA A 22 -8.51 -10.74 -12.70
C ALA A 22 -9.25 -11.73 -11.78
N GLY A 23 -10.54 -11.50 -11.50
CA GLY A 23 -11.33 -12.32 -10.58
C GLY A 23 -11.09 -11.98 -9.11
N ALA A 24 -11.53 -12.88 -8.23
CA ALA A 24 -11.60 -12.65 -6.78
C ALA A 24 -10.24 -12.71 -6.05
N ALA A 25 -9.24 -13.38 -6.64
CA ALA A 25 -7.91 -13.56 -6.04
C ALA A 25 -6.87 -12.71 -6.79
N LEU A 26 -6.66 -11.49 -6.32
CA LEU A 26 -5.83 -10.50 -6.99
C LEU A 26 -4.36 -10.62 -6.55
N ARG A 27 -3.46 -10.67 -7.53
CA ARG A 27 -2.00 -10.58 -7.33
C ARG A 27 -1.50 -9.28 -7.95
N VAL A 28 -1.02 -8.36 -7.14
CA VAL A 28 -0.61 -7.02 -7.58
C VAL A 28 0.89 -6.86 -7.38
N ALA A 29 1.61 -6.43 -8.42
CA ALA A 29 2.97 -5.94 -8.27
C ALA A 29 2.98 -4.41 -8.28
N ALA A 30 3.59 -3.78 -7.27
CA ALA A 30 3.72 -2.34 -7.16
C ALA A 30 5.19 -1.87 -7.27
N PRO A 31 5.47 -0.68 -7.86
CA PRO A 31 6.82 -0.20 -8.07
C PRO A 31 7.66 -0.04 -6.80
N LEU A 32 8.97 -0.17 -6.95
CA LEU A 32 9.96 -0.22 -5.88
C LEU A 32 10.16 1.12 -5.13
N GLY A 33 9.78 2.26 -5.71
CA GLY A 33 10.13 3.59 -5.20
C GLY A 33 8.96 4.54 -4.87
N LEU A 34 9.28 5.85 -4.84
CA LEU A 34 8.32 6.95 -4.79
C LEU A 34 7.48 6.96 -6.07
N GLY A 35 6.17 7.20 -5.94
CA GLY A 35 5.24 7.20 -7.09
C GLY A 35 4.38 5.95 -7.24
N LYS A 36 4.26 5.11 -6.19
CA LYS A 36 3.19 4.10 -6.15
C LYS A 36 1.83 4.78 -6.34
N PRO A 37 0.87 4.13 -7.03
CA PRO A 37 -0.47 4.69 -7.19
C PRO A 37 -1.26 4.51 -5.89
N ASN A 38 -0.89 5.26 -4.84
CA ASN A 38 -1.37 5.09 -3.47
C ASN A 38 -2.89 5.12 -3.40
N VAL A 39 -3.55 6.01 -4.15
CA VAL A 39 -5.02 6.09 -4.23
C VAL A 39 -5.62 4.77 -4.71
N LEU A 40 -5.08 4.20 -5.79
CA LEU A 40 -5.56 2.94 -6.36
C LEU A 40 -5.25 1.75 -5.44
N LEU A 41 -4.05 1.68 -4.87
CA LEU A 41 -3.66 0.63 -3.93
C LEU A 41 -4.55 0.66 -2.68
N ASN A 42 -4.87 1.84 -2.16
CA ASN A 42 -5.80 2.00 -1.04
C ASN A 42 -7.23 1.59 -1.40
N ALA A 43 -7.67 1.87 -2.64
CA ALA A 43 -8.99 1.44 -3.10
C ALA A 43 -9.08 -0.09 -3.24
N LEU A 44 -8.05 -0.73 -3.82
CA LEU A 44 -7.95 -2.19 -3.88
C LEU A 44 -7.91 -2.81 -2.48
N TYR A 45 -7.05 -2.27 -1.60
CA TYR A 45 -6.93 -2.73 -0.21
C TYR A 45 -8.28 -2.66 0.51
N ARG A 46 -8.97 -1.51 0.48
CA ARG A 46 -10.28 -1.35 1.13
C ARG A 46 -11.31 -2.34 0.59
N ARG A 47 -11.42 -2.46 -0.74
CA ARG A 47 -12.38 -3.38 -1.37
C ARG A 47 -12.21 -4.83 -0.92
N VAL A 48 -10.97 -5.27 -0.73
CA VAL A 48 -10.64 -6.62 -0.26
C VAL A 48 -10.79 -6.75 1.25
N ALA A 49 -10.37 -5.75 2.02
CA ALA A 49 -10.52 -5.74 3.48
C ALA A 49 -12.00 -5.83 3.91
N ASP A 50 -12.90 -5.22 3.13
CA ASP A 50 -14.35 -5.20 3.41
C ASP A 50 -15.09 -6.45 2.92
N ASP A 51 -14.42 -7.37 2.21
CA ASP A 51 -15.05 -8.55 1.60
C ASP A 51 -14.16 -9.78 1.71
N ALA A 52 -14.47 -10.64 2.68
CA ALA A 52 -13.71 -11.85 2.98
C ALA A 52 -13.71 -12.89 1.85
N ALA A 53 -14.59 -12.76 0.84
CA ALA A 53 -14.58 -13.63 -0.34
C ALA A 53 -13.49 -13.24 -1.37
N LEU A 54 -12.92 -12.03 -1.24
CA LEU A 54 -11.81 -11.56 -2.07
C LEU A 54 -10.47 -11.84 -1.41
N ARG A 55 -9.40 -11.84 -2.20
CA ARG A 55 -8.03 -11.97 -1.73
C ARG A 55 -7.09 -11.01 -2.44
N LEU A 56 -6.12 -10.47 -1.71
CA LEU A 56 -5.04 -9.63 -2.25
C LEU A 56 -3.68 -10.17 -1.79
N ASP A 57 -2.86 -10.60 -2.74
CA ASP A 57 -1.42 -10.79 -2.52
C ASP A 57 -0.68 -9.61 -3.21
N LEU A 58 -0.17 -8.68 -2.41
CA LEU A 58 0.56 -7.49 -2.89
C LEU A 58 2.07 -7.72 -2.82
N TYR A 59 2.74 -7.68 -3.96
CA TYR A 59 4.18 -7.77 -4.11
C TYR A 59 4.75 -6.38 -4.34
N THR A 60 5.64 -5.94 -3.46
CA THR A 60 6.26 -4.62 -3.54
C THR A 60 7.67 -4.70 -2.97
N ALA A 61 8.44 -3.63 -3.15
CA ALA A 61 9.79 -3.57 -2.63
C ALA A 61 9.82 -3.01 -1.21
N LEU A 62 9.64 -1.70 -1.10
CA LEU A 62 9.62 -0.94 0.14
C LEU A 62 8.39 -0.03 0.14
N SER A 63 7.59 -0.12 1.19
CA SER A 63 6.45 0.77 1.40
C SER A 63 6.82 1.89 2.36
N LEU A 64 7.09 3.07 1.81
CA LEU A 64 7.38 4.26 2.61
C LEU A 64 6.08 4.92 3.08
N ALA A 65 5.96 5.12 4.38
CA ALA A 65 4.95 6.00 4.97
C ALA A 65 5.59 7.34 5.30
N ARG A 66 4.78 8.42 5.33
CA ARG A 66 5.26 9.70 5.86
C ARG A 66 5.70 9.52 7.33
N PRO A 67 6.73 10.23 7.79
CA PRO A 67 7.14 10.17 9.19
C PRO A 67 6.02 10.70 10.09
N GLU A 68 5.79 10.00 11.20
CA GLU A 68 4.83 10.40 12.23
C GLU A 68 5.59 11.01 13.41
N ALA A 69 5.16 12.18 13.88
CA ALA A 69 5.71 12.82 15.07
C ALA A 69 5.31 12.06 16.33
N LYS A 70 6.27 11.80 17.22
CA LYS A 70 6.04 11.11 18.50
C LYS A 70 6.02 12.04 19.71
N SER A 71 6.37 13.32 19.52
CA SER A 71 6.37 14.33 20.57
C SER A 71 5.86 15.68 20.04
N ASP A 72 5.45 16.58 20.94
CA ASP A 72 5.03 17.94 20.55
C ASP A 72 6.15 18.71 19.85
N LEU A 73 7.40 18.51 20.29
CA LEU A 73 8.56 19.17 19.69
C LEU A 73 8.81 18.66 18.26
N GLU A 74 8.78 17.34 18.06
CA GLU A 74 8.89 16.74 16.72
C GLU A 74 7.77 17.23 15.81
N ARG A 75 6.54 17.32 16.34
CA ARG A 75 5.35 17.75 15.61
C ARG A 75 5.52 19.15 15.04
N ARG A 76 5.91 20.11 15.88
CA ARG A 76 6.14 21.51 15.47
C ARG A 76 7.21 21.66 14.40
N PHE A 77 8.15 20.71 14.33
CA PHE A 77 9.19 20.69 13.30
C PHE A 77 8.74 19.98 12.01
N VAL A 78 8.15 18.79 12.11
CA VAL A 78 7.91 17.92 10.95
C VAL A 78 6.62 18.25 10.21
N GLU A 79 5.54 18.66 10.90
CA GLU A 79 4.25 18.92 10.26
C GLU A 79 4.29 20.02 9.19
N PRO A 80 4.94 21.19 9.45
CA PRO A 80 5.06 22.23 8.41
C PRO A 80 5.83 21.74 7.18
N PHE A 81 6.83 20.87 7.38
CA PHE A 81 7.57 20.26 6.29
C PHE A 81 6.69 19.29 5.49
N LEU A 82 5.94 18.42 6.16
CA LEU A 82 5.06 17.44 5.51
C LEU A 82 3.97 18.13 4.69
N ALA A 83 3.33 19.16 5.26
CA ALA A 83 2.29 19.92 4.58
C ALA A 83 2.81 20.58 3.30
N ARG A 84 4.02 21.17 3.35
CA ARG A 84 4.64 21.80 2.18
C ARG A 84 5.16 20.80 1.14
N HIS A 85 5.70 19.66 1.57
CA HIS A 85 6.36 18.71 0.68
C HIS A 85 5.36 17.74 0.02
N PHE A 86 4.39 17.24 0.78
CA PHE A 86 3.42 16.26 0.29
C PHE A 86 2.07 16.90 -0.08
N GLY A 87 1.72 18.03 0.52
CA GLY A 87 0.37 18.59 0.43
C GLY A 87 -0.61 17.92 1.40
N ALA A 88 -1.80 18.51 1.52
CA ALA A 88 -2.87 18.00 2.39
C ALA A 88 -3.47 16.69 1.87
N ASP A 89 -3.47 16.49 0.54
CA ASP A 89 -4.20 15.41 -0.12
C ASP A 89 -3.34 14.17 -0.43
N TYR A 90 -2.09 14.11 0.03
CA TYR A 90 -1.24 12.94 -0.19
C TYR A 90 -1.73 11.75 0.64
N PRO A 91 -2.15 10.64 0.01
CA PRO A 91 -2.66 9.49 0.74
C PRO A 91 -1.50 8.59 1.19
N ASP A 92 -1.40 8.38 2.50
CA ASP A 92 -0.60 7.29 3.05
C ASP A 92 -1.22 5.94 2.68
N LEU A 93 -0.38 4.90 2.60
CA LEU A 93 -0.82 3.56 2.26
C LEU A 93 -1.50 2.89 3.46
N ALA A 94 -2.80 2.61 3.33
CA ALA A 94 -3.61 2.06 4.41
C ALA A 94 -3.11 0.67 4.86
N TYR A 95 -2.66 -0.16 3.91
CA TYR A 95 -2.09 -1.47 4.23
C TYR A 95 -0.81 -1.37 5.06
N VAL A 96 -0.03 -0.29 4.93
CA VAL A 96 1.21 -0.08 5.71
C VAL A 96 0.87 0.21 7.16
N ALA A 97 -0.14 1.05 7.40
CA ALA A 97 -0.64 1.31 8.75
C ALA A 97 -1.16 0.03 9.41
N ALA A 98 -1.97 -0.76 8.69
CA ALA A 98 -2.48 -2.04 9.17
C ALA A 98 -1.35 -3.06 9.44
N GLN A 99 -0.35 -3.13 8.55
CA GLN A 99 0.81 -4.01 8.71
C GLN A 99 1.60 -3.65 9.96
N LYS A 100 1.93 -2.36 10.16
CA LYS A 100 2.64 -1.87 11.36
C LYS A 100 1.87 -2.17 12.65
N ALA A 101 0.53 -2.07 12.61
CA ALA A 101 -0.33 -2.38 13.74
C ALA A 101 -0.58 -3.88 13.94
N GLY A 102 -0.13 -4.75 13.03
CA GLY A 102 -0.42 -6.19 13.09
C GLY A 102 -1.91 -6.53 12.84
N THR A 103 -2.62 -5.68 12.10
CA THR A 103 -4.08 -5.74 11.88
C THR A 103 -4.48 -5.99 10.43
N LEU A 104 -3.55 -6.49 9.60
CA LEU A 104 -3.90 -6.91 8.23
C LEU A 104 -5.01 -7.98 8.28
N PRO A 105 -6.09 -7.82 7.48
CA PRO A 105 -7.10 -8.85 7.34
C PRO A 105 -6.51 -10.17 6.83
N ALA A 106 -7.10 -11.30 7.22
CA ALA A 106 -6.61 -12.64 6.87
C ALA A 106 -6.56 -12.89 5.34
N ASN A 107 -7.32 -12.13 4.56
CA ASN A 107 -7.38 -12.21 3.10
C ASN A 107 -6.46 -11.20 2.38
N VAL A 108 -5.60 -10.48 3.11
CA VAL A 108 -4.60 -9.57 2.55
C VAL A 108 -3.20 -10.03 2.98
N ARG A 109 -2.31 -10.21 2.00
CA ARG A 109 -0.88 -10.49 2.22
C ARG A 109 -0.04 -9.45 1.51
N VAL A 110 1.03 -9.02 2.18
CA VAL A 110 1.96 -8.03 1.65
C VAL A 110 3.37 -8.63 1.69
N HIS A 111 3.93 -8.83 0.52
CA HIS A 111 5.29 -9.32 0.30
C HIS A 111 6.20 -8.15 -0.03
N GLU A 112 7.16 -7.90 0.86
CA GLU A 112 8.15 -6.84 0.69
C GLU A 112 9.53 -7.43 0.42
N PHE A 113 10.22 -6.91 -0.60
CA PHE A 113 11.59 -7.33 -0.93
C PHE A 113 12.66 -6.61 -0.11
N TYR A 114 12.30 -5.44 0.45
CA TYR A 114 13.15 -4.65 1.33
C TYR A 114 12.36 -4.25 2.56
N MET A 115 13.00 -4.29 3.72
CA MET A 115 12.44 -3.74 4.95
C MET A 115 13.14 -2.45 5.34
N GLN A 116 12.36 -1.49 5.81
CA GLN A 116 12.92 -0.35 6.51
C GLN A 116 13.52 -0.83 7.85
N SER A 117 14.82 -0.57 8.05
CA SER A 117 15.56 -1.02 9.22
C SER A 117 14.86 -0.66 10.52
N GLY A 118 14.58 -1.67 11.35
CA GLY A 118 13.93 -1.52 12.66
C GLY A 118 12.43 -1.20 12.62
N ALA A 119 11.85 -0.86 11.47
CA ALA A 119 10.47 -0.36 11.39
C ALA A 119 9.41 -1.45 11.57
N MET A 120 9.76 -2.72 11.30
CA MET A 120 8.87 -3.88 11.39
C MET A 120 9.28 -4.84 12.53
N LEU A 121 10.07 -4.37 13.50
CA LEU A 121 10.38 -5.16 14.70
C LEU A 121 9.08 -5.48 15.45
N GLY A 122 8.86 -6.76 15.75
CA GLY A 122 7.64 -7.24 16.41
C GLY A 122 6.46 -7.52 15.48
N VAL A 123 6.55 -7.25 14.17
CA VAL A 123 5.49 -7.55 13.20
C VAL A 123 5.75 -8.92 12.57
N GLU A 124 5.14 -9.99 13.11
CA GLU A 124 5.39 -11.36 12.67
C GLU A 124 5.05 -11.60 11.19
N SER A 125 3.92 -11.08 10.71
CA SER A 125 3.48 -11.27 9.32
C SER A 125 4.47 -10.68 8.33
N ALA A 126 4.96 -9.47 8.59
CA ALA A 126 5.97 -8.81 7.76
C ALA A 126 7.27 -9.63 7.71
N GLN A 127 7.71 -10.22 8.83
CA GLN A 127 8.90 -11.05 8.87
C GLN A 127 8.74 -12.37 8.11
N ARG A 128 7.56 -13.01 8.19
CA ARG A 128 7.26 -14.27 7.48
C ARG A 128 7.11 -14.09 5.97
N ASP A 129 6.56 -12.95 5.55
CA ASP A 129 6.26 -12.67 4.14
C ASP A 129 7.40 -11.93 3.42
N TYR A 130 8.51 -11.64 4.11
CA TYR A 130 9.72 -11.05 3.54
C TYR A 130 10.37 -11.98 2.50
N ALA A 131 10.68 -11.44 1.33
CA ALA A 131 11.39 -12.16 0.28
C ALA A 131 12.70 -11.44 -0.05
N SER A 132 13.83 -11.98 0.40
CA SER A 132 15.16 -11.44 0.09
C SER A 132 15.46 -11.60 -1.40
N MET A 133 15.27 -10.52 -2.16
CA MET A 133 15.60 -10.44 -3.58
C MET A 133 16.65 -9.36 -3.76
N ASN A 134 17.89 -9.77 -3.98
CA ASN A 134 18.97 -8.88 -4.40
C ASN A 134 19.10 -9.00 -5.92
N TYR A 135 18.98 -7.88 -6.64
CA TYR A 135 19.27 -7.80 -8.07
C TYR A 135 20.72 -7.37 -8.27
#